data_AF-A0A7C5NUF4-F1
#
_entry.id   AF-A0A7C5NUF4-F1
#
_cell.length_a   1.000
_cell.length_b   1.000
_cell.length_c   1.000
_cell.angle_alpha   90.00
_cell.angle_beta   90.00
_cell.angle_gamma   90.00
#
_symmetry.space_group_name_H-M   'P 1'
#
loop_
_entity.id
_entity.type
_entity.pdbx_description
1 polymer ?
#
loop_
_entity_poly.entity_id
_entity_poly.type
_entity_poly.pdbx_seq_one_letter_code
_entity_poly.pdbx_strand_id
1 'polypeptide(L)' 'MINVLIFTILLIIAAVIVVKLTFAVLKWMAMNAIVGLILVGVLNYLGVTHIELNLINFLIIAVGGILGVFLLAFLSFL' A
#
# COMPACT_ATOMS: atom_id res chain seq x y z
N MET A 1 24.53 13.85 -32.66
CA MET A 1 23.40 12.91 -32.89
C MET A 1 23.45 11.70 -31.94
N ILE A 2 24.62 11.09 -31.68
CA ILE A 2 24.77 9.94 -30.76
C ILE A 2 24.30 10.22 -29.31
N ASN A 3 24.55 11.42 -28.76
CA ASN A 3 24.13 11.77 -27.39
C ASN A 3 22.60 11.77 -27.20
N VAL A 4 21.85 12.22 -28.22
CA VAL A 4 20.38 12.21 -28.20
C VAL A 4 19.84 10.77 -28.25
N LEU A 5 20.54 9.89 -28.98
CA LEU A 5 20.21 8.47 -29.04
C LEU A 5 20.42 7.78 -27.69
N ILE A 6 21.58 8.03 -27.06
CA ILE A 6 21.91 7.49 -25.73
C ILE A 6 20.92 7.99 -24.68
N PHE A 7 20.60 9.29 -24.69
CA PHE A 7 19.61 9.87 -23.78
C PHE A 7 18.22 9.23 -23.95
N THR A 8 17.76 9.06 -25.19
CA THR A 8 16.48 8.40 -25.48
C THR A 8 16.44 6.96 -24.97
N ILE A 9 17.53 6.20 -25.15
CA ILE A 9 17.63 4.82 -24.65
C ILE A 9 17.56 4.79 -23.12
N LEU A 10 18.30 5.67 -22.43
CA LEU A 10 18.25 5.77 -20.98
C LEU A 10 16.85 6.15 -20.47
N LEU A 11 16.16 7.04 -21.17
CA LEU A 11 14.81 7.48 -20.82
C LEU A 11 13.81 6.32 -20.95
N ILE A 12 13.90 5.52 -22.01
CA ILE A 12 13.07 4.31 -22.18
C ILE A 12 13.33 3.31 -21.05
N ILE A 13 14.60 3.06 -20.72
CA ILE A 13 14.97 2.16 -19.62
C ILE A 13 14.38 2.66 -18.30
N ALA A 14 14.53 3.95 -18.00
CA ALA A 14 13.97 4.56 -16.80
C ALA A 14 12.44 4.42 -16.75
N ALA A 15 11.74 4.70 -17.86
CA ALA A 15 10.30 4.55 -17.95
C ALA A 15 9.85 3.10 -17.68
N VAL A 16 10.54 2.11 -18.25
CA VAL A 16 10.23 0.68 -18.02
C VAL A 16 10.43 0.29 -16.55
N ILE A 17 11.50 0.78 -15.91
CA ILE A 17 11.76 0.51 -14.48
C ILE A 17 10.65 1.10 -13.62
N VAL A 18 10.27 2.36 -13.86
CA VAL A 18 9.20 3.04 -13.11
C VAL A 18 7.89 2.28 -13.26
N VAL A 19 7.51 1.91 -14.48
CA VAL A 19 6.26 1.16 -14.73
C VAL A 19 6.29 -0.19 -13.99
N LYS A 20 7.37 -0.95 -14.08
CA LYS A 20 7.51 -2.23 -13.37
C LYS A 20 7.40 -2.05 -11.85
N LEU A 21 8.04 -1.02 -11.31
CA LEU A 21 7.98 -0.72 -9.88
C LEU A 21 6.57 -0.36 -9.45
N THR A 22 5.87 0.48 -10.22
CA THR A 22 4.47 0.86 -9.95
C THR A 22 3.55 -0.36 -9.89
N PHE A 23 3.66 -1.29 -10.83
CA PHE A 23 2.87 -2.54 -10.79
C PHE A 23 3.23 -3.43 -9.59
N ALA A 24 4.50 -3.51 -9.22
CA ALA A 24 4.93 -4.27 -8.05
C ALA A 24 4.36 -3.67 -6.75
N VAL A 25 4.41 -2.34 -6.61
CA VAL A 25 3.86 -1.61 -5.46
C VAL A 25 2.35 -1.76 -5.40
N LEU A 26 1.63 -1.64 -6.52
CA LEU A 26 0.18 -1.86 -6.59
C LEU A 26 -0.20 -3.27 -6.12
N LYS A 27 0.51 -4.30 -6.58
CA LYS A 27 0.25 -5.69 -6.17
C LYS A 27 0.51 -5.89 -4.68
N TRP A 28 1.58 -5.29 -4.16
CA TRP A 28 1.91 -5.33 -2.73
C TRP A 28 0.85 -4.63 -1.89
N MET A 29 0.44 -3.41 -2.27
CA MET A 29 -0.62 -2.66 -1.61
C MET A 29 -1.95 -3.40 -1.62
N ALA A 30 -2.31 -4.02 -2.75
CA ALA A 30 -3.53 -4.81 -2.85
C ALA A 30 -3.54 -6.00 -1.89
N MET A 31 -2.43 -6.73 -1.79
CA MET A 31 -2.32 -7.84 -0.84
C MET A 31 -2.40 -7.36 0.61
N ASN A 32 -1.69 -6.28 0.94
CA ASN A 32 -1.73 -5.66 2.25
C ASN A 32 -3.14 -5.18 2.64
N ALA A 33 -3.84 -4.55 1.70
CA ALA A 33 -5.21 -4.10 1.88
C ALA A 33 -6.15 -5.30 2.15
N ILE A 34 -6.04 -6.39 1.39
CA ILE A 34 -6.87 -7.59 1.60
C ILE A 34 -6.63 -8.17 3.00
N VAL A 35 -5.36 -8.46 3.34
CA VAL A 35 -5.02 -9.06 4.64
C VAL A 35 -5.43 -8.14 5.79
N GLY A 36 -5.16 -6.85 5.66
CA GLY A 36 -5.45 -5.91 6.72
C GLY A 36 -6.93 -5.60 6.88
N LEU A 37 -7.71 -5.55 5.80
CA LEU A 37 -9.18 -5.44 5.87
C LEU A 37 -9.79 -6.66 6.56
N ILE A 38 -9.28 -7.87 6.27
CA ILE A 38 -9.72 -9.08 6.97
C ILE A 38 -9.43 -8.97 8.46
N LEU A 39 -8.21 -8.57 8.84
CA LEU A 39 -7.83 -8.40 10.25
C LEU A 39 -8.68 -7.35 10.96
N VAL A 40 -8.84 -6.16 10.37
CA VAL A 40 -9.69 -5.09 10.95
C VAL A 40 -11.13 -5.54 11.06
N GLY A 41 -11.66 -6.24 10.05
CA GLY A 41 -13.02 -6.79 10.08
C GLY A 41 -13.21 -7.77 11.24
N VAL A 42 -12.26 -8.68 11.45
CA VAL A 42 -12.27 -9.63 12.57
C VAL A 42 -12.16 -8.91 13.91
N LEU A 43 -11.22 -7.98 14.07
CA LEU A 43 -11.00 -7.26 15.33
C LEU A 43 -12.20 -6.38 15.71
N ASN A 44 -12.83 -5.73 14.74
CA ASN A 44 -14.05 -4.95 14.94
C ASN A 44 -15.24 -5.86 15.28
N TYR A 45 -15.39 -7.00 14.60
CA TYR A 45 -16.45 -7.96 14.87
C TYR A 45 -16.34 -8.56 16.29
N LEU A 46 -15.13 -8.84 16.74
CA LEU A 46 -14.85 -9.32 18.10
C LEU A 46 -15.01 -8.22 19.17
N GLY A 47 -15.25 -6.97 18.78
CA GLY A 47 -15.36 -5.84 19.70
C GLY A 47 -14.04 -5.45 20.36
N VAL A 48 -12.90 -5.93 19.84
CA VAL A 48 -11.57 -5.61 20.36
C VAL A 48 -11.16 -4.19 19.98
N THR A 49 -11.50 -3.77 18.76
CA THR A 49 -11.23 -2.42 18.25
C THR A 49 -12.48 -1.84 17.61
N HIS A 50 -12.55 -0.51 17.48
CA HIS A 50 -13.64 0.19 16.78
C HIS A 50 -13.07 1.08 15.68
N ILE A 51 -12.40 0.46 14.71
CA ILE A 51 -11.73 1.16 13.62
C ILE A 51 -12.75 1.39 12.49
N GLU A 52 -13.12 2.64 12.24
CA GLU A 52 -13.96 2.97 11.08
C GLU A 52 -13.17 2.85 9.77
N LEU A 53 -13.73 2.17 8.76
CA LEU A 53 -13.11 2.05 7.44
C LEU A 53 -13.38 3.30 6.59
N ASN A 54 -12.67 4.37 6.92
CA ASN A 54 -12.58 5.56 6.08
C ASN A 54 -11.40 5.43 5.09
N LEU A 55 -11.32 6.38 4.16
CA LEU A 55 -10.32 6.36 3.08
C LEU A 55 -8.87 6.45 3.61
N ILE A 56 -8.65 7.17 4.72
CA ILE A 56 -7.34 7.33 5.36
C ILE A 56 -6.91 6.03 6.03
N ASN A 57 -7.79 5.41 6.82
CA ASN A 57 -7.53 4.16 7.52
C ASN A 57 -7.28 3.04 6.51
N PHE A 58 -8.04 3.00 5.42
CA PHE A 58 -7.77 2.07 4.32
C PHE A 58 -6.39 2.26 3.70
N LEU A 59 -5.95 3.51 3.46
CA LEU A 59 -4.61 3.80 2.94
C LEU A 59 -3.52 3.40 3.94
N ILE A 60 -3.70 3.65 5.24
CA ILE A 60 -2.79 3.20 6.29
C ILE A 60 -2.64 1.68 6.26
N ILE A 61 -3.74 0.95 6.04
CA ILE A 61 -3.71 -0.51 5.92
C ILE A 61 -3.06 -0.96 4.61
N ALA A 62 -3.38 -0.33 3.48
CA ALA A 62 -2.82 -0.70 2.18
C ALA A 62 -1.29 -0.47 2.13
N VAL A 63 -0.81 0.62 2.74
CA VAL A 63 0.61 0.95 2.80
C VAL A 63 1.32 0.23 3.95
N GLY A 64 0.70 0.11 5.13
CA GLY A 64 1.33 -0.49 6.30
C GLY A 64 1.11 -2.01 6.46
N GLY A 65 0.15 -2.58 5.73
CA GLY A 65 -0.28 -3.97 5.89
C GLY A 65 -0.69 -4.27 7.32
N ILE A 66 -0.18 -5.39 7.83
CA ILE A 66 -0.42 -5.85 9.20
C ILE A 66 0.04 -4.81 10.24
N LEU A 67 1.18 -4.15 10.03
CA LEU A 67 1.67 -3.11 10.94
C LEU A 67 0.74 -1.90 10.97
N GLY A 68 0.15 -1.55 9.81
CA GLY A 68 -0.87 -0.51 9.71
C GLY A 68 -2.12 -0.84 10.54
N VAL A 69 -2.56 -2.10 10.51
CA VAL A 69 -3.67 -2.57 11.35
C VAL A 69 -3.35 -2.45 12.84
N PHE A 70 -2.16 -2.86 13.28
CA PHE A 70 -1.75 -2.71 14.67
C PHE A 70 -1.69 -1.24 15.12
N LEU A 71 -1.21 -0.36 14.25
CA LEU A 71 -1.18 1.08 14.52
C LEU A 71 -2.59 1.65 14.69
N LEU A 72 -3.52 1.27 13.81
CA LEU A 72 -4.93 1.67 13.91
C LEU A 72 -5.61 1.09 15.16
N ALA A 73 -5.30 -0.16 15.51
CA ALA A 73 -5.78 -0.78 16.73
C ALA A 73 -5.32 0.00 17.96
N PHE A 74 -4.04 0.36 18.01
CA PHE A 74 -3.49 1.17 19.10
C PHE A 74 -4.16 2.55 19.18
N LEU A 75 -4.34 3.22 18.05
CA LEU A 75 -5.07 4.50 17.96
C LEU A 75 -6.52 4.39 18.42
N SER A 76 -7.18 3.24 18.21
CA SER A 76 -8.55 2.99 18.66
C SER A 76 -8.68 2.87 20.18
N PHE A 77 -7.59 2.63 20.91
CA PHE A 77 -7.59 2.52 22.37
C PHE A 77 -7.22 3.82 23.08
N LEU A 78 -6.78 4.84 22.33
CA LEU A 78 -6.46 6.18 22.82
C LEU A 78 -7.71 7.06 22.82
#